data_AF-A0ABD6BT66-F1
#
_entry.id   AF-A0ABD6BT66-F1
#
_cell.length_a   1.000
_cell.length_b   1.000
_cell.length_c   1.000
_cell.angle_alpha   90.00
_cell.angle_beta   90.00
_cell.angle_gamma   90.00
#
_symmetry.space_group_name_H-M   'P 1'
#
loop_
_entity.id
_entity.type
_entity.pdbx_description
1 polymer ?
#
loop_
_entity_poly.entity_id
_entity_poly.type
_entity_poly.pdbx_seq_one_letter_code
_entity_poly.pdbx_strand_id
1 'polypeptide(L)'
;MPPVPADAFSREIRSLTSSERAAFVADLWEAQGWETRVDGNVVVADRDGETERLRVVDPGRFGTPELDGVDRLVVARDRDGVRRVAEEAGVEYVPPDALRDVLLYGVCRSTAEELYERHVGKPLARAAPAPDTDSPEAGGGVTLPTVPVGRRAVAAVLVLALVGAALAGPAIPVGTSNPVATPGTISTTPEDEPAGAVGAIDTATPTPAREPEVVPGMSLSGVESAPVLTVAHLRSIRNRSRVRAVRLRGPVGAPFMGGTSSQNLTTWTENRSHYFNRIRAVRDSGNDSRPLEVATYADGSGTVYERFSGTNVTRYTRLSLAERPSTYYDAAVEGYLYRYFVTVDNTVVTCQIAYDTDCPTYRVEIDGEVPSTLPEGVEDYDALMIVSEDGVITTMRASYTLPDTDGDGEREPVSFALDYRFEPVEPPTPAWLDEAKNETAD
;
A
#
# COMPACT_ATOMS: atom_id res chain seq x y z
N MET A 1 4.96 -8.59 11.09
CA MET A 1 3.86 -8.31 12.05
C MET A 1 3.03 -7.14 11.53
N PRO A 2 1.70 -7.18 11.63
CA PRO A 2 0.86 -6.06 11.21
C PRO A 2 1.19 -4.81 12.04
N PRO A 3 1.07 -3.59 11.46
CA PRO A 3 1.23 -2.35 12.22
C PRO A 3 0.08 -2.21 13.24
N VAL A 4 0.29 -1.39 14.27
CA VAL A 4 -0.73 -1.10 15.29
C VAL A 4 -2.08 -0.77 14.64
N PRO A 5 -3.20 -1.40 15.05
CA PRO A 5 -4.53 -1.06 14.54
C PRO A 5 -4.90 0.39 14.84
N ALA A 6 -5.70 1.04 13.96
CA ALA A 6 -6.10 2.44 14.13
C ALA A 6 -6.75 2.74 15.49
N ASP A 7 -7.63 1.87 15.97
CA ASP A 7 -8.28 2.03 17.28
C ASP A 7 -7.28 1.93 18.45
N ALA A 8 -6.29 1.04 18.34
CA ALA A 8 -5.26 0.88 19.36
C ALA A 8 -4.35 2.11 19.41
N PHE A 9 -3.93 2.61 18.24
CA PHE A 9 -3.16 3.84 18.11
C PHE A 9 -3.91 5.03 18.73
N SER A 10 -5.18 5.24 18.35
CA SER A 10 -6.03 6.32 18.86
C SER A 10 -6.16 6.29 20.39
N ARG A 11 -6.43 5.11 20.98
CA ARG A 11 -6.49 4.95 22.45
C ARG A 11 -5.17 5.29 23.14
N GLU A 12 -4.05 4.93 22.54
CA GLU A 12 -2.73 5.09 23.15
C GLU A 12 -2.22 6.52 23.04
N ILE A 13 -2.37 7.19 21.89
CA ILE A 13 -2.11 8.63 21.77
C ILE A 13 -2.99 9.42 22.73
N ARG A 14 -4.24 9.00 22.93
CA ARG A 14 -5.13 9.62 23.91
C ARG A 14 -4.66 9.41 25.36
N SER A 15 -3.97 8.31 25.65
CA SER A 15 -3.47 8.02 27.00
C SER A 15 -2.29 8.90 27.42
N LEU A 16 -1.56 9.46 26.45
CA LEU A 16 -0.50 10.43 26.70
C LEU A 16 -1.05 11.70 27.36
N THR A 17 -0.21 12.42 28.10
CA THR A 17 -0.52 13.78 28.55
C THR A 17 -0.51 14.76 27.37
N SER A 18 -1.02 15.97 27.56
CA SER A 18 -1.04 16.97 26.48
C SER A 18 0.36 17.38 26.03
N SER A 19 1.32 17.47 26.95
CA SER A 19 2.72 17.75 26.63
C SER A 19 3.40 16.60 25.91
N GLU A 20 3.15 15.35 26.34
CA GLU A 20 3.70 14.17 25.66
C GLU A 20 3.14 14.00 24.25
N ARG A 21 1.84 14.28 24.03
CA ARG A 21 1.28 14.32 22.68
C ARG A 21 1.93 15.37 21.79
N ALA A 22 2.14 16.58 22.31
CA ALA A 22 2.77 17.65 21.54
C ALA A 22 4.23 17.30 21.21
N ALA A 23 4.96 16.70 22.16
CA ALA A 23 6.31 16.20 21.92
C ALA A 23 6.34 15.08 20.86
N PHE A 24 5.42 14.12 20.93
CA PHE A 24 5.30 13.07 19.91
C PHE A 24 5.06 13.64 18.49
N VAL A 25 4.16 14.64 18.36
CA VAL A 25 3.90 15.30 17.08
C VAL A 25 5.11 16.11 16.61
N ALA A 26 5.82 16.77 17.51
CA ALA A 26 7.04 17.50 17.19
C ALA A 26 8.12 16.57 16.62
N ASP A 27 8.45 15.49 17.33
CA ASP A 27 9.44 14.51 16.87
C ASP A 27 9.04 13.86 15.53
N LEU A 28 7.73 13.64 15.30
CA LEU A 28 7.23 13.08 14.05
C LEU A 28 7.38 14.05 12.86
N TRP A 29 7.21 15.36 13.08
CA TRP A 29 7.47 16.36 12.05
C TRP A 29 8.97 16.56 11.85
N GLU A 30 9.77 16.50 12.92
CA GLU A 30 11.22 16.56 12.81
C GLU A 30 11.78 15.40 11.97
N ALA A 31 11.25 14.19 12.17
CA ALA A 31 11.57 13.03 11.34
C ALA A 31 11.14 13.16 9.87
N GLN A 32 10.27 14.13 9.52
CA GLN A 32 9.92 14.48 8.15
C GLN A 32 10.79 15.62 7.57
N GLY A 33 11.83 16.04 8.29
CA GLY A 33 12.77 17.08 7.88
C GLY A 33 12.35 18.50 8.25
N TRP A 34 11.45 18.67 9.22
CA TRP A 34 11.11 19.99 9.76
C TRP A 34 11.97 20.33 10.97
N GLU A 35 12.32 21.59 11.16
CA GLU A 35 12.81 22.06 12.45
C GLU A 35 11.60 22.33 13.35
N THR A 36 11.51 21.68 14.51
CA THR A 36 10.32 21.82 15.38
C THR A 36 10.62 22.45 16.73
N ARG A 37 9.66 23.21 17.24
CA ARG A 37 9.64 23.71 18.62
C ARG A 37 8.25 23.57 19.22
N VAL A 38 8.19 23.24 20.50
CA VAL A 38 6.92 23.09 21.24
C VAL A 38 6.66 24.33 22.09
N ASP A 39 5.52 24.98 21.88
CA ASP A 39 5.00 26.07 22.68
C ASP A 39 3.65 25.65 23.30
N GLY A 40 3.71 25.12 24.52
CA GLY A 40 2.56 24.53 25.20
C GLY A 40 2.01 23.31 24.44
N ASN A 41 0.89 23.49 23.75
CA ASN A 41 0.27 22.45 22.91
C ASN A 41 0.22 22.85 21.43
N VAL A 42 1.05 23.82 21.04
CA VAL A 42 1.29 24.18 19.64
C VAL A 42 2.69 23.72 19.29
N VAL A 43 2.80 22.90 18.24
CA VAL A 43 4.08 22.59 17.60
C VAL A 43 4.24 23.59 16.47
N VAL A 44 5.37 24.28 16.44
CA VAL A 44 5.74 25.12 15.30
C VAL A 44 6.83 24.38 14.55
N ALA A 45 6.56 24.08 13.28
CA ALA A 45 7.44 23.37 12.38
C ALA A 45 7.88 24.32 11.26
N ASP A 46 9.18 24.48 11.08
CA ASP A 46 9.79 25.36 10.09
C ASP A 46 10.61 24.52 9.08
N ARG A 47 10.45 24.77 7.77
CA ARG A 47 11.23 24.11 6.72
C ARG A 47 11.30 25.02 5.49
N ASP A 48 12.51 25.33 5.03
CA ASP A 48 12.74 26.15 3.82
C ASP A 48 12.00 27.50 3.79
N GLY A 49 11.81 28.11 4.97
CA GLY A 49 11.09 29.37 5.13
C GLY A 49 9.56 29.26 5.17
N GLU A 50 9.01 28.05 5.08
CA GLU A 50 7.61 27.75 5.39
C GLU A 50 7.47 27.41 6.89
N THR A 51 6.48 28.01 7.54
CA THR A 51 6.15 27.74 8.95
C THR A 51 4.76 27.14 9.04
N GLU A 52 4.63 25.94 9.61
CA GLU A 52 3.36 25.33 10.00
C GLU A 52 3.18 25.38 11.53
N ARG A 53 1.99 25.79 11.98
CA ARG A 53 1.57 25.76 13.38
C ARG A 53 0.52 24.68 13.60
N LEU A 54 0.90 23.65 14.34
CA LEU A 54 0.08 22.49 14.63
C LEU A 54 -0.45 22.54 16.06
N ARG A 55 -1.75 22.73 16.23
CA ARG A 55 -2.42 22.68 17.53
C ARG A 55 -2.75 21.24 17.88
N VAL A 56 -2.19 20.72 18.96
CA VAL A 56 -2.38 19.33 19.41
C VAL A 56 -3.35 19.29 20.60
N VAL A 57 -4.46 18.55 20.48
CA VAL A 57 -5.52 18.52 21.51
C VAL A 57 -6.18 17.13 21.65
N ASP A 58 -6.66 16.78 22.85
CA ASP A 58 -7.72 15.77 23.02
C ASP A 58 -9.04 16.53 23.24
N PRO A 59 -9.94 16.60 22.25
CA PRO A 59 -11.19 17.34 22.41
C PRO A 59 -12.09 16.64 23.45
N GLY A 60 -12.10 17.21 24.66
CA GLY A 60 -12.95 16.80 25.77
C GLY A 60 -14.43 17.09 25.52
N ARG A 61 -15.27 16.98 26.55
CA ARG A 61 -16.71 17.33 26.44
C ARG A 61 -16.95 18.85 26.34
N PHE A 62 -15.94 19.66 26.63
CA PHE A 62 -16.07 21.10 26.78
C PHE A 62 -15.07 21.84 25.90
N GLY A 63 -15.59 22.77 25.09
CA GLY A 63 -14.81 23.77 24.36
C GLY A 63 -14.23 23.28 23.03
N THR A 64 -14.40 24.09 22.01
CA THR A 64 -13.56 24.03 20.80
C THR A 64 -12.29 24.81 21.09
N PRO A 65 -11.09 24.30 20.74
CA PRO A 65 -9.86 25.07 20.92
C PRO A 65 -9.90 26.36 20.09
N GLU A 66 -9.18 27.38 20.56
CA GLU A 66 -8.87 28.58 19.78
C GLU A 66 -7.95 28.18 18.61
N LEU A 67 -8.29 28.64 17.40
CA LEU A 67 -7.64 28.24 16.15
C LEU A 67 -6.95 29.41 15.43
N ASP A 68 -6.88 30.59 16.05
CA ASP A 68 -6.26 31.76 15.45
C ASP A 68 -4.77 31.52 15.21
N GLY A 69 -4.36 31.63 13.94
CA GLY A 69 -2.98 31.39 13.50
C GLY A 69 -2.55 29.91 13.57
N VAL A 70 -3.49 28.96 13.56
CA VAL A 70 -3.19 27.53 13.48
C VAL A 70 -3.38 27.05 12.04
N ASP A 71 -2.41 26.33 11.49
CA ASP A 71 -2.48 25.77 10.14
C ASP A 71 -3.10 24.35 10.17
N ARG A 72 -2.76 23.57 11.21
CA ARG A 72 -3.27 22.20 11.41
C ARG A 72 -3.80 21.96 12.82
N LEU A 73 -4.95 21.31 12.92
CA LEU A 73 -5.52 20.83 14.17
C LEU A 73 -5.35 19.30 14.28
N VAL A 74 -4.37 18.88 15.09
CA VAL A 74 -4.10 17.46 15.36
C VAL A 74 -4.88 17.01 16.59
N VAL A 75 -5.79 16.04 16.41
CA VAL A 75 -6.66 15.58 17.50
C VAL A 75 -6.33 14.16 17.95
N ALA A 76 -6.41 13.91 19.25
CA ALA A 76 -6.33 12.56 19.82
C ALA A 76 -7.68 11.80 19.75
N ARG A 77 -8.76 12.46 19.33
CA ARG A 77 -10.07 11.87 19.15
C ARG A 77 -10.82 12.53 18.01
N ASP A 78 -11.29 11.70 17.09
CA ASP A 78 -12.11 12.16 15.97
C ASP A 78 -13.51 12.54 16.46
N ARG A 79 -13.97 13.74 16.06
CA ARG A 79 -15.29 14.29 16.40
C ARG A 79 -15.76 15.24 15.32
N ASP A 80 -16.91 14.92 14.72
CA ASP A 80 -17.55 15.73 13.67
C ASP A 80 -17.71 17.21 14.05
N GLY A 81 -18.05 17.50 15.31
CA GLY A 81 -18.21 18.86 15.79
C GLY A 81 -16.90 19.67 15.78
N VAL A 82 -15.77 19.03 16.07
CA VAL A 82 -14.45 19.68 16.06
C VAL A 82 -13.94 19.81 14.62
N ARG A 83 -14.14 18.77 13.81
CA ARG A 83 -13.82 18.78 12.38
C ARG A 83 -14.51 19.95 11.67
N ARG A 84 -15.82 20.12 11.88
CA ARG A 84 -16.59 21.22 11.29
C ARG A 84 -16.04 22.60 11.68
N VAL A 85 -15.65 22.79 12.94
CA VAL A 85 -15.08 24.09 13.35
C VAL A 85 -13.69 24.32 12.76
N ALA A 86 -12.86 23.28 12.62
CA ALA A 86 -11.59 23.40 11.91
C ALA A 86 -11.80 23.79 10.44
N GLU A 87 -12.74 23.13 9.76
CA GLU A 87 -13.14 23.45 8.38
C GLU A 87 -13.67 24.88 8.25
N GLU A 88 -14.55 25.32 9.15
CA GLU A 88 -15.08 26.70 9.19
C GLU A 88 -13.97 27.75 9.41
N ALA A 89 -12.92 27.40 10.16
CA ALA A 89 -11.75 28.24 10.40
C ALA A 89 -10.68 28.14 9.29
N GLY A 90 -10.86 27.26 8.28
CA GLY A 90 -9.87 27.02 7.23
C GLY A 90 -8.61 26.29 7.71
N VAL A 91 -8.70 25.59 8.85
CA VAL A 91 -7.60 24.85 9.47
C VAL A 91 -7.67 23.38 9.04
N GLU A 92 -6.54 22.80 8.62
CA GLU A 92 -6.50 21.40 8.21
C GLU A 92 -6.68 20.48 9.43
N TYR A 93 -7.68 19.60 9.36
CA TYR A 93 -8.03 18.68 10.45
C TYR A 93 -7.30 17.35 10.30
N VAL A 94 -6.49 16.98 11.31
CA VAL A 94 -5.71 15.73 11.33
C VAL A 94 -6.26 14.79 12.41
N PRO A 95 -7.12 13.83 12.05
CA PRO A 95 -7.64 12.82 12.97
C PRO A 95 -6.57 11.77 13.36
N PRO A 96 -6.82 10.92 14.38
CA PRO A 96 -5.82 9.97 14.86
C PRO A 96 -5.37 8.94 13.82
N ASP A 97 -6.25 8.52 12.91
CA ASP A 97 -5.95 7.64 11.79
C ASP A 97 -5.05 8.32 10.75
N ALA A 98 -5.29 9.59 10.43
CA ALA A 98 -4.39 10.37 9.58
C ALA A 98 -3.01 10.56 10.23
N LEU A 99 -2.95 10.85 11.55
CA LEU A 99 -1.68 10.95 12.28
C LEU A 99 -0.93 9.61 12.29
N ARG A 100 -1.65 8.50 12.42
CA ARG A 100 -1.10 7.14 12.29
C ARG A 100 -0.53 6.90 10.89
N ASP A 101 -1.21 7.35 9.85
CA ASP A 101 -0.73 7.21 8.47
C ASP A 101 0.54 8.05 8.24
N VAL A 102 0.64 9.24 8.84
CA VAL A 102 1.87 10.04 8.84
C VAL A 102 3.00 9.29 9.57
N LEU A 103 2.74 8.67 10.72
CA LEU A 103 3.74 7.85 11.42
C LEU A 103 4.18 6.64 10.58
N LEU A 104 3.26 5.93 9.94
CA LEU A 104 3.56 4.69 9.22
C LEU A 104 4.18 4.92 7.84
N TYR A 105 3.83 6.03 7.19
CA TYR A 105 4.14 6.25 5.78
C TYR A 105 4.79 7.60 5.49
N GLY A 106 4.82 8.51 6.46
CA GLY A 106 5.48 9.82 6.35
C GLY A 106 6.96 9.79 6.78
N VAL A 107 7.41 8.75 7.48
CA VAL A 107 8.81 8.62 7.96
C VAL A 107 9.35 7.21 7.72
N CYS A 108 10.67 7.04 7.85
CA CYS A 108 11.31 5.73 7.79
C CYS A 108 10.74 4.79 8.86
N ARG A 109 10.58 3.50 8.52
CA ARG A 109 9.96 2.51 9.41
C ARG A 109 10.67 2.34 10.75
N SER A 110 12.00 2.28 10.75
CA SER A 110 12.79 2.19 11.99
C SER A 110 12.59 3.43 12.87
N THR A 111 12.53 4.62 12.26
CA THR A 111 12.23 5.88 12.96
C THR A 111 10.82 5.86 13.52
N ALA A 112 9.82 5.40 12.76
CA ALA A 112 8.45 5.24 13.26
C ALA A 112 8.37 4.30 14.46
N GLU A 113 9.05 3.14 14.38
CA GLU A 113 9.15 2.16 15.46
C GLU A 113 9.79 2.78 16.71
N GLU A 114 10.92 3.48 16.54
CA GLU A 114 11.64 4.16 17.62
C GLU A 114 10.80 5.27 18.28
N LEU A 115 10.20 6.16 17.49
CA LEU A 115 9.36 7.25 17.98
C LEU A 115 8.16 6.71 18.76
N TYR A 116 7.50 5.69 18.22
CA TYR A 116 6.34 5.10 18.86
C TYR A 116 6.72 4.39 20.16
N GLU A 117 7.80 3.62 20.17
CA GLU A 117 8.27 2.95 21.39
C GLU A 117 8.72 3.96 22.46
N ARG A 118 9.41 5.03 22.07
CA ARG A 118 9.87 6.09 22.98
C ARG A 118 8.72 6.82 23.66
N HIS A 119 7.69 7.21 22.90
CA HIS A 119 6.58 8.01 23.44
C HIS A 119 5.46 7.17 24.04
N VAL A 120 5.14 6.02 23.45
CA VAL A 120 4.01 5.17 23.86
C VAL A 120 4.45 3.99 24.75
N GLY A 121 5.73 3.63 24.74
CA GLY A 121 6.28 2.52 25.52
C GLY A 121 5.88 1.14 24.99
N LYS A 122 5.50 1.05 23.70
CA LYS A 122 5.04 -0.20 23.07
C LYS A 122 5.59 -0.34 21.65
N PRO A 123 5.78 -1.58 21.17
CA PRO A 123 6.19 -1.79 19.78
C PRO A 123 5.09 -1.37 18.81
N LEU A 124 5.50 -0.73 17.71
CA LEU A 124 4.60 -0.29 16.64
C LEU A 124 4.00 -1.48 15.88
N ALA A 125 4.78 -2.54 15.67
CA ALA A 125 4.35 -3.77 15.03
C ALA A 125 4.00 -4.82 16.10
N ARG A 126 2.70 -5.11 16.28
CA ARG A 126 2.23 -6.14 17.22
C ARG A 126 0.90 -6.73 16.78
N ALA A 127 0.70 -8.00 17.11
CA ALA A 127 -0.57 -8.67 16.92
C ALA A 127 -1.67 -7.94 17.71
N ALA A 128 -2.85 -7.77 17.10
CA ALA A 128 -4.02 -7.32 17.83
C ALA A 128 -4.27 -8.33 18.97
N PRO A 129 -4.54 -7.86 20.21
CA PRO A 129 -5.00 -8.78 21.25
C PRO A 129 -6.25 -9.50 20.74
N ALA A 130 -6.29 -10.82 20.95
CA ALA A 130 -7.49 -11.59 20.64
C ALA A 130 -8.70 -10.92 21.33
N PRO A 131 -9.85 -10.81 20.66
CA PRO A 131 -11.02 -10.17 21.26
C PRO A 131 -11.34 -10.86 22.59
N ASP A 132 -11.40 -10.09 23.67
CA ASP A 132 -11.74 -10.58 25.01
C ASP A 132 -13.13 -11.23 24.95
N THR A 133 -13.19 -12.55 25.08
CA THR A 133 -14.42 -13.35 25.08
C THR A 133 -15.23 -13.24 26.38
N ASP A 134 -14.80 -12.40 27.33
CA ASP A 134 -15.35 -12.33 28.69
C ASP A 134 -16.04 -10.99 29.02
N SER A 135 -16.91 -10.49 28.14
CA SER A 135 -17.90 -9.48 28.53
C SER A 135 -19.28 -10.12 28.73
N PRO A 136 -19.83 -10.12 29.96
CA PRO A 136 -21.16 -10.64 30.24
C PRO A 136 -22.24 -9.70 29.70
N GLU A 137 -23.32 -10.34 29.28
CA GLU A 137 -24.49 -9.83 28.57
C GLU A 137 -25.09 -8.48 29.04
N ALA A 138 -25.47 -7.64 28.08
CA ALA A 138 -26.67 -6.81 28.17
C ALA A 138 -27.58 -7.18 27.00
N GLY A 139 -28.70 -7.84 27.34
CA GLY A 139 -29.57 -8.58 26.44
C GLY A 139 -30.26 -7.74 25.36
N GLY A 140 -30.30 -8.34 24.18
CA GLY A 140 -31.09 -7.94 23.01
C GLY A 140 -31.15 -9.10 22.03
N GLY A 141 -31.37 -10.32 22.53
CA GLY A 141 -31.40 -11.54 21.74
C GLY A 141 -32.57 -11.56 20.78
N VAL A 142 -32.32 -11.21 19.52
CA VAL A 142 -33.16 -11.66 18.40
C VAL A 142 -32.77 -13.10 18.12
N THR A 143 -33.60 -14.02 18.60
CA THR A 143 -33.56 -15.43 18.21
C THR A 143 -33.89 -15.52 16.73
N LEU A 144 -32.85 -15.72 15.90
CA LEU A 144 -33.06 -16.16 14.53
C LEU A 144 -33.60 -17.61 14.56
N PRO A 145 -34.68 -17.92 13.83
CA PRO A 145 -35.18 -19.28 13.73
C PRO A 145 -34.10 -20.17 13.09
N THR A 146 -33.83 -21.31 13.72
CA THR A 146 -33.08 -22.40 13.11
C THR A 146 -33.83 -22.89 11.88
N VAL A 147 -33.40 -22.44 10.71
CA VAL A 147 -33.83 -23.00 9.42
C VAL A 147 -33.06 -24.31 9.24
N PRO A 148 -33.73 -25.45 8.99
CA PRO A 148 -33.05 -26.70 8.68
C PRO A 148 -32.17 -26.51 7.44
N VAL A 149 -30.94 -27.01 7.53
CA VAL A 149 -29.92 -26.93 6.49
C VAL A 149 -30.38 -27.66 5.23
N GLY A 150 -31.03 -26.93 4.34
CA GLY A 150 -31.07 -27.25 2.92
C GLY A 150 -29.70 -26.94 2.32
N ARG A 151 -29.04 -27.96 1.78
CA ARG A 151 -27.68 -28.01 1.20
C ARG A 151 -27.39 -27.04 0.02
N ARG A 152 -27.94 -25.83 -0.04
CA ARG A 152 -27.88 -24.97 -1.25
C ARG A 152 -27.44 -23.50 -1.08
N ALA A 153 -26.95 -23.04 0.07
CA ALA A 153 -26.64 -21.60 0.25
C ALA A 153 -25.29 -21.27 0.92
N VAL A 154 -24.20 -21.94 0.54
CA VAL A 154 -22.82 -21.58 0.99
C VAL A 154 -21.92 -21.11 -0.18
N ALA A 155 -22.44 -21.04 -1.40
CA ALA A 155 -21.64 -20.70 -2.59
C ALA A 155 -21.49 -19.19 -2.90
N ALA A 156 -22.19 -18.30 -2.19
CA ALA A 156 -22.24 -16.87 -2.57
C ALA A 156 -21.11 -16.03 -1.94
N VAL A 157 -20.65 -16.35 -0.73
CA VAL A 157 -19.68 -15.51 0.01
C VAL A 157 -18.22 -15.84 -0.36
N LEU A 158 -17.92 -17.08 -0.75
CA LEU A 158 -16.57 -17.50 -1.14
C LEU A 158 -16.12 -17.00 -2.53
N VAL A 159 -17.07 -16.59 -3.38
CA VAL A 159 -16.80 -16.07 -4.74
C VAL A 159 -16.41 -14.58 -4.73
N LEU A 160 -16.85 -13.81 -3.73
CA LEU A 160 -16.50 -12.39 -3.57
C LEU A 160 -14.99 -12.18 -3.37
N ALA A 161 -14.33 -13.04 -2.57
CA ALA A 161 -12.88 -13.00 -2.38
C ALA A 161 -12.10 -13.46 -3.64
N LEU A 162 -12.61 -14.46 -4.36
CA LEU A 162 -11.96 -14.99 -5.58
C LEU A 162 -12.05 -14.04 -6.78
N VAL A 163 -13.13 -13.26 -6.90
CA VAL A 163 -13.31 -12.30 -7.99
C VAL A 163 -12.49 -11.02 -7.77
N GLY A 164 -12.41 -10.53 -6.54
CA GLY A 164 -11.51 -9.42 -6.18
C GLY A 164 -10.04 -9.77 -6.39
N ALA A 165 -9.62 -10.97 -5.98
CA ALA A 165 -8.27 -11.49 -6.19
C ALA A 165 -7.93 -11.80 -7.66
N ALA A 166 -8.92 -12.08 -8.51
CA ALA A 166 -8.67 -12.31 -9.94
C ALA A 166 -8.45 -11.00 -10.73
N LEU A 167 -8.92 -9.86 -10.22
CA LEU A 167 -8.89 -8.56 -10.92
C LEU A 167 -7.80 -7.60 -10.44
N ALA A 168 -7.29 -7.79 -9.22
CA ALA A 168 -6.12 -7.07 -8.71
C ALA A 168 -4.79 -7.64 -9.24
N GLY A 169 -4.82 -8.67 -10.12
CA GLY A 169 -3.67 -9.51 -10.39
C GLY A 169 -3.55 -10.62 -9.33
N PRO A 170 -2.83 -11.72 -9.62
CA PRO A 170 -2.71 -12.83 -8.68
C PRO A 170 -2.11 -12.34 -7.36
N ALA A 171 -2.88 -12.45 -6.29
CA ALA A 171 -2.34 -12.30 -4.94
C ALA A 171 -1.29 -13.40 -4.72
N ILE A 172 -0.05 -13.01 -4.44
CA ILE A 172 0.98 -13.95 -3.99
C ILE A 172 0.58 -14.41 -2.58
N PRO A 173 0.30 -15.70 -2.34
CA PRO A 173 0.11 -16.21 -1.00
C PRO A 173 1.45 -16.17 -0.27
N VAL A 174 1.60 -15.28 0.71
CA VAL A 174 2.75 -15.28 1.63
C VAL A 174 2.58 -16.46 2.59
N GLY A 175 3.18 -17.60 2.24
CA GLY A 175 3.18 -18.81 3.06
C GLY A 175 4.08 -18.67 4.28
N THR A 176 3.51 -18.74 5.48
CA THR A 176 4.25 -18.85 6.74
C THR A 176 4.62 -20.31 7.01
N SER A 177 5.83 -20.73 6.68
CA SER A 177 6.41 -21.97 7.17
C SER A 177 7.91 -21.81 7.39
N ASN A 178 8.32 -21.63 8.65
CA ASN A 178 9.72 -21.64 9.08
C ASN A 178 10.20 -23.10 9.19
N PRO A 179 11.28 -23.53 8.51
CA PRO A 179 12.08 -24.65 9.00
C PRO A 179 12.95 -24.15 10.16
N VAL A 180 12.81 -24.81 11.31
CA VAL A 180 13.69 -24.62 12.47
C VAL A 180 15.07 -25.16 12.11
N ALA A 181 16.03 -24.27 11.84
CA ALA A 181 17.44 -24.63 11.77
C ALA A 181 17.97 -24.82 13.20
N THR A 182 18.40 -26.04 13.50
CA THR A 182 19.08 -26.36 14.77
C THR A 182 20.54 -25.92 14.63
N PRO A 183 21.12 -25.13 15.54
CA PRO A 183 22.54 -24.77 15.44
C PRO A 183 23.42 -26.00 15.66
N GLY A 184 24.27 -26.31 14.69
CA GLY A 184 25.33 -27.30 14.83
C GLY A 184 26.45 -26.75 15.71
N THR A 185 26.70 -27.42 16.83
CA THR A 185 27.81 -27.14 17.74
C THR A 185 29.14 -27.55 17.08
N ILE A 186 29.98 -26.58 16.73
CA ILE A 186 31.38 -26.84 16.35
C ILE A 186 32.24 -26.65 17.59
N SER A 187 32.67 -27.76 18.21
CA SER A 187 33.73 -27.75 19.22
C SER A 187 35.07 -27.54 18.52
N THR A 188 35.73 -26.41 18.80
CA THR A 188 37.17 -26.25 18.54
C THR A 188 37.86 -26.04 19.88
N THR A 189 38.78 -26.95 20.19
CA THR A 189 39.69 -26.91 21.33
C THR A 189 40.89 -26.03 20.99
N PRO A 190 41.32 -25.08 21.84
CA PRO A 190 42.65 -24.50 21.77
C PRO A 190 43.55 -25.03 22.90
N GLU A 191 44.77 -25.47 22.55
CA GLU A 191 45.89 -25.64 23.48
C GLU A 191 46.71 -24.33 23.60
N ASP A 192 46.80 -23.82 24.83
CA ASP A 192 47.82 -22.99 25.53
C ASP A 192 48.98 -22.34 24.72
N GLU A 193 49.08 -20.98 24.64
CA GLU A 193 49.74 -19.99 25.55
C GLU A 193 51.22 -19.65 25.15
N PRO A 194 51.84 -18.51 25.57
CA PRO A 194 51.40 -17.10 25.59
C PRO A 194 52.50 -16.10 25.11
N ALA A 195 52.14 -14.84 24.78
CA ALA A 195 52.94 -13.63 25.06
C ALA A 195 52.38 -12.35 24.39
N GLY A 196 52.27 -11.26 25.17
CA GLY A 196 52.50 -9.89 24.68
C GLY A 196 51.26 -9.01 24.46
N ALA A 197 51.04 -8.08 25.38
CA ALA A 197 50.06 -7.00 25.30
C ALA A 197 50.40 -5.94 24.22
N VAL A 198 49.37 -5.26 23.67
CA VAL A 198 49.20 -3.78 23.56
C VAL A 198 48.09 -3.46 22.52
N GLY A 199 47.04 -2.75 22.97
CA GLY A 199 46.20 -1.86 22.15
C GLY A 199 45.15 -2.49 21.22
N ALA A 200 43.97 -2.82 21.76
CA ALA A 200 42.78 -3.02 20.92
C ALA A 200 42.31 -1.65 20.40
N ILE A 201 42.57 -1.37 19.13
CA ILE A 201 41.96 -0.26 18.40
C ILE A 201 40.58 -0.75 17.99
N ASP A 202 39.55 -0.04 18.44
CA ASP A 202 38.16 -0.25 18.05
C ASP A 202 38.03 0.11 16.56
N THR A 203 38.26 -0.88 15.69
CA THR A 203 37.92 -0.78 14.27
C THR A 203 36.41 -0.93 14.15
N ALA A 204 35.69 0.16 14.41
CA ALA A 204 34.31 0.29 13.99
C ALA A 204 34.29 0.17 12.47
N THR A 205 33.83 -0.97 11.97
CA THR A 205 33.52 -1.17 10.56
C THR A 205 32.58 -0.05 10.15
N PRO A 206 32.94 0.80 9.17
CA PRO A 206 32.07 1.90 8.75
C PRO A 206 30.76 1.29 8.23
N THR A 207 29.64 1.67 8.85
CA THR A 207 28.31 1.40 8.30
C THR A 207 28.28 1.98 6.89
N PRO A 208 28.00 1.18 5.85
CA PRO A 208 27.93 1.71 4.49
C PRO A 208 26.90 2.83 4.47
N ALA A 209 27.33 4.02 4.00
CA ALA A 209 26.44 5.15 3.85
C ALA A 209 25.33 4.77 2.86
N ARG A 210 24.08 5.03 3.23
CA ARG A 210 22.93 4.78 2.35
C ARG A 210 23.10 5.63 1.08
N GLU A 211 22.89 5.01 -0.07
CA GLU A 211 22.94 5.74 -1.34
C GLU A 211 21.85 6.82 -1.39
N PRO A 212 22.11 7.95 -2.09
CA PRO A 212 21.10 8.98 -2.24
C PRO A 212 19.87 8.44 -2.95
N GLU A 213 18.71 8.71 -2.37
CA GLU A 213 17.41 8.41 -2.95
C GLU A 213 17.17 9.30 -4.18
N VAL A 214 16.79 8.69 -5.30
CA VAL A 214 16.54 9.41 -6.57
C VAL A 214 15.06 9.64 -6.82
N VAL A 215 14.23 8.73 -6.31
CA VAL A 215 12.76 8.76 -6.32
C VAL A 215 12.32 8.07 -5.03
N PRO A 216 11.22 8.47 -4.37
CA PRO A 216 10.74 7.78 -3.17
C PRO A 216 10.68 6.25 -3.34
N GLY A 217 11.47 5.52 -2.54
CA GLY A 217 11.60 4.07 -2.57
C GLY A 217 12.61 3.52 -3.60
N MET A 218 13.42 4.38 -4.23
CA MET A 218 14.44 4.02 -5.22
C MET A 218 15.75 4.79 -5.00
N SER A 219 16.87 4.09 -5.20
CA SER A 219 18.20 4.68 -5.30
C SER A 219 18.80 4.39 -6.68
N LEU A 220 20.06 4.80 -6.89
CA LEU A 220 20.80 4.45 -8.11
C LEU A 220 21.03 2.95 -8.25
N SER A 221 20.96 2.20 -7.14
CA SER A 221 21.04 0.74 -7.09
C SER A 221 19.70 0.03 -7.34
N GLY A 222 18.59 0.74 -7.62
CA GLY A 222 17.32 0.11 -7.99
C GLY A 222 16.16 0.41 -7.03
N VAL A 223 15.21 -0.53 -6.94
CA VAL A 223 14.02 -0.41 -6.08
C VAL A 223 14.35 -0.89 -4.67
N GLU A 224 14.61 0.03 -3.75
CA GLU A 224 14.87 -0.27 -2.33
C GLU A 224 13.60 -0.64 -1.57
N SER A 225 12.46 -0.03 -1.93
CA SER A 225 11.20 -0.20 -1.21
C SER A 225 9.99 -0.10 -2.13
N ALA A 226 9.45 -1.26 -2.52
CA ALA A 226 8.21 -1.34 -3.29
C ALA A 226 7.01 -0.63 -2.63
N PRO A 227 6.80 -0.71 -1.31
CA PRO A 227 5.70 0.02 -0.66
C PRO A 227 5.85 1.54 -0.78
N VAL A 228 7.05 2.07 -0.56
CA VAL A 228 7.29 3.53 -0.64
C VAL A 228 7.09 4.02 -2.07
N LEU A 229 7.63 3.31 -3.05
CA LEU A 229 7.44 3.64 -4.46
C LEU A 229 5.96 3.54 -4.89
N THR A 230 5.24 2.53 -4.38
CA THR A 230 3.79 2.41 -4.63
C THR A 230 3.03 3.59 -4.04
N VAL A 231 3.33 4.01 -2.80
CA VAL A 231 2.67 5.17 -2.19
C VAL A 231 2.92 6.44 -2.99
N ALA A 232 4.16 6.65 -3.45
CA ALA A 232 4.49 7.78 -4.33
C ALA A 232 3.68 7.72 -5.64
N HIS A 233 3.66 6.57 -6.30
CA HIS A 233 2.84 6.35 -7.49
C HIS A 233 1.35 6.68 -7.25
N LEU A 234 0.75 6.11 -6.20
CA LEU A 234 -0.67 6.30 -5.89
C LEU A 234 -1.00 7.75 -5.56
N ARG A 235 -0.09 8.47 -4.87
CA ARG A 235 -0.23 9.90 -4.58
C ARG A 235 -0.27 10.71 -5.87
N SER A 236 0.66 10.44 -6.79
CA SER A 236 0.84 11.19 -8.04
C SER A 236 -0.27 10.94 -9.06
N ILE A 237 -1.05 9.86 -8.92
CA ILE A 237 -2.20 9.56 -9.81
C ILE A 237 -3.59 9.82 -9.19
N ARG A 238 -3.69 10.13 -7.89
CA ARG A 238 -4.95 10.11 -7.10
C ARG A 238 -6.10 10.96 -7.69
N ASN A 239 -5.78 12.01 -8.44
CA ASN A 239 -6.75 12.92 -9.05
C ASN A 239 -6.56 13.04 -10.58
N ARG A 240 -6.05 11.99 -11.23
CA ARG A 240 -5.76 11.99 -12.66
C ARG A 240 -6.57 10.92 -13.38
N SER A 241 -7.30 11.34 -14.41
CA SER A 241 -7.85 10.43 -15.40
C SER A 241 -6.72 9.69 -16.10
N ARG A 242 -6.89 8.39 -16.31
CA ARG A 242 -5.83 7.49 -16.77
C ARG A 242 -6.38 6.22 -17.41
N VAL A 243 -5.57 5.63 -18.27
CA VAL A 243 -5.77 4.29 -18.79
C VAL A 243 -4.59 3.44 -18.35
N ARG A 244 -4.87 2.25 -17.82
CA ARG A 244 -3.86 1.24 -17.51
C ARG A 244 -4.15 -0.02 -18.31
N ALA A 245 -3.15 -0.53 -19.01
CA ALA A 245 -3.20 -1.84 -19.66
C ALA A 245 -2.23 -2.79 -18.94
N VAL A 246 -2.69 -4.01 -18.65
CA VAL A 246 -1.85 -5.10 -18.14
C VAL A 246 -2.02 -6.29 -19.07
N ARG A 247 -0.93 -6.92 -19.48
CA ARG A 247 -0.92 -8.15 -20.26
C ARG A 247 0.05 -9.14 -19.63
N LEU A 248 -0.43 -10.37 -19.47
CA LEU A 248 0.36 -11.51 -19.04
C LEU A 248 0.21 -12.58 -20.12
N ARG A 249 1.34 -13.14 -20.56
CA ARG A 249 1.38 -14.29 -21.45
C ARG A 249 2.28 -15.34 -20.83
N GLY A 250 1.82 -16.57 -20.88
CA GLY A 250 2.54 -17.72 -20.38
C GLY A 250 1.68 -18.98 -20.51
N PRO A 251 2.27 -20.13 -20.19
CA PRO A 251 1.59 -21.43 -20.24
C PRO A 251 0.51 -21.50 -19.16
N VAL A 252 -0.51 -22.36 -19.36
CA VAL A 252 -1.65 -22.49 -18.45
C VAL A 252 -1.20 -22.96 -17.06
N GLY A 253 -0.15 -23.79 -17.00
CA GLY A 253 0.45 -24.28 -15.75
C GLY A 253 1.37 -23.28 -15.05
N ALA A 254 1.68 -22.12 -15.66
CA ALA A 254 2.62 -21.19 -15.07
C ALA A 254 2.13 -20.67 -13.71
N PRO A 255 3.01 -20.68 -12.68
CA PRO A 255 2.68 -20.16 -11.37
C PRO A 255 2.11 -18.74 -11.46
N PHE A 256 0.98 -18.54 -10.76
CA PHE A 256 0.29 -17.27 -10.61
C PHE A 256 -0.39 -16.70 -11.88
N MET A 257 -0.10 -17.20 -13.08
CA MET A 257 -0.63 -16.62 -14.32
C MET A 257 -1.87 -17.36 -14.82
N GLY A 258 -1.92 -18.68 -14.68
CA GLY A 258 -3.07 -19.49 -15.09
C GLY A 258 -3.40 -19.34 -16.59
N GLY A 259 -2.39 -19.09 -17.42
CA GLY A 259 -2.50 -18.84 -18.85
C GLY A 259 -2.31 -17.37 -19.25
N THR A 260 -2.86 -17.02 -20.40
CA THR A 260 -2.78 -15.66 -20.96
C THR A 260 -3.91 -14.82 -20.38
N SER A 261 -3.60 -13.59 -19.97
CA SER A 261 -4.62 -12.64 -19.54
C SER A 261 -4.31 -11.23 -19.98
N SER A 262 -5.36 -10.45 -20.19
CA SER A 262 -5.24 -9.02 -20.45
C SER A 262 -6.28 -8.27 -19.62
N GLN A 263 -5.89 -7.08 -19.16
CA GLN A 263 -6.74 -6.18 -18.41
C GLN A 263 -6.56 -4.77 -18.94
N ASN A 264 -7.66 -4.07 -19.19
CA ASN A 264 -7.67 -2.65 -19.47
C ASN A 264 -8.53 -1.95 -18.43
N LEU A 265 -7.92 -1.09 -17.62
CA LEU A 265 -8.57 -0.18 -16.69
C LEU A 265 -8.66 1.20 -17.35
N THR A 266 -9.86 1.76 -17.41
CA THR A 266 -10.09 3.17 -17.70
C THR A 266 -10.58 3.83 -16.43
N THR A 267 -9.91 4.91 -16.03
CA THR A 267 -10.29 5.73 -14.88
C THR A 267 -10.55 7.15 -15.33
N TRP A 268 -11.73 7.65 -15.02
CA TRP A 268 -12.04 9.07 -15.05
C TRP A 268 -12.14 9.57 -13.61
N THR A 269 -11.56 10.73 -13.29
CA THR A 269 -11.60 11.30 -11.94
C THR A 269 -11.80 12.79 -12.03
N GLU A 270 -12.88 13.29 -11.43
CA GLU A 270 -13.08 14.72 -11.19
C GLU A 270 -12.50 15.11 -9.83
N ASN A 271 -12.79 14.31 -8.81
CA ASN A 271 -12.23 14.48 -7.47
C ASN A 271 -12.31 13.15 -6.69
N ARG A 272 -11.97 13.18 -5.40
CA ARG A 272 -11.91 11.98 -4.54
C ARG A 272 -13.26 11.29 -4.32
N SER A 273 -14.38 12.01 -4.41
CA SER A 273 -15.73 11.46 -4.22
C SER A 273 -16.50 11.27 -5.53
N HIS A 274 -15.96 11.75 -6.65
CA HIS A 274 -16.60 11.66 -7.97
C HIS A 274 -15.61 11.14 -9.02
N TYR A 275 -15.76 9.85 -9.33
CA TYR A 275 -14.91 9.14 -10.28
C TYR A 275 -15.64 7.94 -10.88
N PHE A 276 -15.08 7.45 -11.98
CA PHE A 276 -15.50 6.23 -12.65
C PHE A 276 -14.29 5.36 -12.94
N ASN A 277 -14.37 4.07 -12.62
CA ASN A 277 -13.43 3.06 -13.11
C ASN A 277 -14.17 2.04 -13.95
N ARG A 278 -13.54 1.57 -15.01
CA ARG A 278 -13.99 0.41 -15.78
C ARG A 278 -12.81 -0.48 -16.10
N ILE A 279 -12.89 -1.71 -15.62
CA ILE A 279 -11.97 -2.78 -15.91
C ILE A 279 -12.63 -3.71 -16.91
N ARG A 280 -11.94 -3.96 -18.01
CA ARG A 280 -12.23 -5.07 -18.92
C ARG A 280 -11.09 -6.05 -18.85
N ALA A 281 -11.38 -7.27 -18.41
CA ALA A 281 -10.41 -8.34 -18.33
C ALA A 281 -10.82 -9.50 -19.24
N VAL A 282 -9.84 -10.13 -19.85
CA VAL A 282 -9.97 -11.39 -20.56
C VAL A 282 -8.94 -12.33 -19.99
N ARG A 283 -9.37 -13.53 -19.60
CA ARG A 283 -8.49 -14.62 -19.23
C ARG A 283 -8.72 -15.78 -20.20
N ASP A 284 -7.64 -16.20 -20.83
CA ASP A 284 -7.58 -17.31 -21.76
C ASP A 284 -6.91 -18.49 -21.05
N SER A 285 -7.66 -19.57 -20.88
CA SER A 285 -7.20 -20.82 -20.28
C SER A 285 -7.41 -21.94 -21.28
N GLY A 286 -6.43 -22.14 -22.17
CA GLY A 286 -6.57 -23.05 -23.31
C GLY A 286 -7.59 -22.50 -24.32
N ASN A 287 -8.65 -23.26 -24.61
CA ASN A 287 -9.69 -22.86 -25.59
C ASN A 287 -10.83 -22.02 -24.98
N ASP A 288 -10.83 -21.80 -23.67
CA ASP A 288 -11.85 -21.01 -22.97
C ASP A 288 -11.37 -19.56 -22.81
N SER A 289 -12.12 -18.60 -23.37
CA SER A 289 -11.95 -17.18 -23.12
C SER A 289 -13.13 -16.64 -22.32
N ARG A 290 -12.86 -16.02 -21.17
CA ARG A 290 -13.90 -15.51 -20.26
C ARG A 290 -13.76 -14.00 -20.11
N PRO A 291 -14.55 -13.20 -20.85
CA PRO A 291 -14.56 -11.76 -20.67
C PRO A 291 -15.25 -11.41 -19.35
N LEU A 292 -14.69 -10.41 -18.68
CA LEU A 292 -15.20 -9.85 -17.44
C LEU A 292 -15.15 -8.33 -17.52
N GLU A 293 -16.20 -7.69 -17.04
CA GLU A 293 -16.21 -6.25 -16.82
C GLU A 293 -16.55 -5.93 -15.37
N VAL A 294 -15.78 -5.03 -14.76
CA VAL A 294 -16.14 -4.40 -13.49
C VAL A 294 -16.13 -2.90 -13.69
N ALA A 295 -17.23 -2.24 -13.33
CA ALA A 295 -17.34 -0.80 -13.39
C ALA A 295 -17.69 -0.26 -12.01
N THR A 296 -16.99 0.77 -11.53
CA THR A 296 -17.29 1.46 -10.27
C THR A 296 -17.57 2.92 -10.56
N TYR A 297 -18.59 3.48 -9.91
CA TYR A 297 -18.94 4.89 -10.04
C TYR A 297 -19.22 5.47 -8.66
N ALA A 298 -18.50 6.53 -8.31
CA ALA A 298 -18.78 7.35 -7.15
C ALA A 298 -19.47 8.63 -7.63
N ASP A 299 -20.64 8.95 -7.06
CA ASP A 299 -21.50 10.04 -7.55
C ASP A 299 -21.35 11.36 -6.77
N GLY A 300 -20.29 11.49 -5.98
CA GLY A 300 -20.03 12.65 -5.12
C GLY A 300 -20.70 12.57 -3.74
N SER A 301 -21.68 11.68 -3.53
CA SER A 301 -22.45 11.59 -2.28
C SER A 301 -21.78 10.82 -1.14
N GLY A 302 -20.58 10.28 -1.37
CA GLY A 302 -19.93 9.35 -0.45
C GLY A 302 -20.27 7.88 -0.67
N THR A 303 -21.18 7.58 -1.61
CA THR A 303 -21.52 6.22 -2.03
C THR A 303 -20.78 5.85 -3.32
N VAL A 304 -20.31 4.61 -3.39
CA VAL A 304 -19.76 3.99 -4.60
C VAL A 304 -20.67 2.87 -5.03
N TYR A 305 -21.06 2.87 -6.30
CA TYR A 305 -21.79 1.78 -6.93
C TYR A 305 -20.82 0.97 -7.79
N GLU A 306 -20.82 -0.34 -7.60
CA GLU A 306 -20.06 -1.28 -8.42
C GLU A 306 -21.01 -2.16 -9.21
N ARG A 307 -20.71 -2.33 -10.50
CA ARG A 307 -21.32 -3.32 -11.38
C ARG A 307 -20.28 -4.34 -11.79
N PHE A 308 -20.55 -5.60 -11.47
CA PHE A 308 -19.84 -6.74 -12.03
C PHE A 308 -20.66 -7.32 -13.18
N SER A 309 -20.02 -7.61 -14.32
CA SER A 309 -20.61 -8.30 -15.46
C SER A 309 -19.68 -9.40 -15.95
N GLY A 310 -20.12 -10.65 -15.84
CA GLY A 310 -19.45 -11.83 -16.38
C GLY A 310 -20.35 -12.59 -17.34
N THR A 311 -19.87 -13.72 -17.86
CA THR A 311 -20.51 -14.47 -18.97
C THR A 311 -22.02 -14.73 -18.80
N ASN A 312 -22.49 -14.96 -17.57
CA ASN A 312 -23.92 -15.26 -17.31
C ASN A 312 -24.45 -14.57 -16.05
N VAL A 313 -23.78 -13.52 -15.56
CA VAL A 313 -24.18 -12.89 -14.31
C VAL A 313 -23.84 -11.41 -14.31
N THR A 314 -24.81 -10.60 -13.92
CA THR A 314 -24.63 -9.20 -13.57
C THR A 314 -24.96 -9.06 -12.09
N ARG A 315 -24.15 -8.30 -11.35
CA ARG A 315 -24.38 -7.98 -9.95
C ARG A 315 -24.07 -6.54 -9.68
N TYR A 316 -24.82 -5.95 -8.77
CA TYR A 316 -24.57 -4.63 -8.25
C TYR A 316 -24.15 -4.72 -6.79
N THR A 317 -23.29 -3.81 -6.38
CA THR A 317 -22.84 -3.70 -4.99
C THR A 317 -22.73 -2.24 -4.64
N ARG A 318 -23.17 -1.91 -3.43
CA ARG A 318 -23.04 -0.58 -2.85
C ARG A 318 -21.92 -0.61 -1.83
N LEU A 319 -20.98 0.32 -1.96
CA LEU A 319 -19.75 0.41 -1.18
C LEU A 319 -19.57 1.85 -0.69
N SER A 320 -18.69 2.04 0.29
CA SER A 320 -18.21 3.35 0.71
C SER A 320 -16.97 3.80 -0.10
N LEU A 321 -16.67 5.10 -0.07
CA LEU A 321 -15.43 5.65 -0.65
C LEU A 321 -14.16 5.03 -0.03
N ALA A 322 -14.20 4.68 1.26
CA ALA A 322 -13.07 4.08 1.96
C ALA A 322 -12.80 2.65 1.46
N GLU A 323 -13.85 1.88 1.18
CA GLU A 323 -13.74 0.52 0.65
C GLU A 323 -13.32 0.47 -0.81
N ARG A 324 -13.61 1.54 -1.58
CA ARG A 324 -13.38 1.53 -3.03
C ARG A 324 -12.86 2.85 -3.59
N PRO A 325 -11.75 3.42 -3.10
CA PRO A 325 -11.23 4.70 -3.59
C PRO A 325 -10.89 4.69 -5.09
N SER A 326 -10.74 5.87 -5.71
CA SER A 326 -10.41 6.00 -7.14
C SER A 326 -9.11 5.28 -7.54
N THR A 327 -8.20 5.06 -6.60
CA THR A 327 -6.90 4.38 -6.78
C THR A 327 -6.91 2.91 -6.38
N TYR A 328 -8.05 2.35 -5.98
CA TYR A 328 -8.15 0.98 -5.44
C TYR A 328 -7.50 -0.06 -6.35
N TYR A 329 -7.74 0.03 -7.67
CA TYR A 329 -7.22 -0.94 -8.61
C TYR A 329 -5.73 -0.75 -8.94
N ASP A 330 -5.19 0.44 -8.71
CA ASP A 330 -3.78 0.78 -8.97
C ASP A 330 -2.83 0.28 -7.89
N ALA A 331 -3.34 -0.05 -6.70
CA ALA A 331 -2.55 -0.65 -5.62
C ALA A 331 -1.90 -1.99 -6.03
N ALA A 332 -2.42 -2.66 -7.06
CA ALA A 332 -1.83 -3.86 -7.65
C ALA A 332 -0.37 -3.69 -8.11
N VAL A 333 0.06 -2.45 -8.38
CA VAL A 333 1.44 -2.11 -8.79
C VAL A 333 2.47 -2.63 -7.77
N GLU A 334 2.15 -2.59 -6.48
CA GLU A 334 3.04 -3.10 -5.42
C GLU A 334 3.39 -4.58 -5.62
N GLY A 335 2.40 -5.40 -5.97
CA GLY A 335 2.59 -6.82 -6.20
C GLY A 335 3.50 -7.11 -7.40
N TYR A 336 3.45 -6.26 -8.44
CA TYR A 336 4.34 -6.38 -9.59
C TYR A 336 5.77 -5.94 -9.26
N LEU A 337 5.95 -4.90 -8.44
CA LEU A 337 7.26 -4.46 -7.96
C LEU A 337 7.95 -5.57 -7.17
N TYR A 338 7.27 -6.14 -6.17
CA TYR A 338 7.84 -7.23 -5.38
C TYR A 338 8.22 -8.44 -6.22
N ARG A 339 7.44 -8.73 -7.26
CA ARG A 339 7.66 -9.91 -8.10
C ARG A 339 8.83 -9.75 -9.07
N TYR A 340 9.06 -8.55 -9.59
CA TYR A 340 9.96 -8.33 -10.72
C TYR A 340 11.08 -7.32 -10.47
N PHE A 341 11.08 -6.56 -9.39
CA PHE A 341 12.05 -5.47 -9.21
C PHE A 341 12.67 -5.40 -7.82
N VAL A 342 12.05 -5.99 -6.80
CA VAL A 342 12.63 -6.07 -5.46
C VAL A 342 13.56 -7.28 -5.37
N THR A 343 14.60 -7.20 -4.53
CA THR A 343 15.58 -8.27 -4.22
C THR A 343 16.62 -8.58 -5.31
N VAL A 344 16.84 -7.66 -6.24
CA VAL A 344 17.82 -7.84 -7.31
C VAL A 344 19.00 -6.89 -7.12
N ASP A 345 20.15 -7.45 -6.73
CA ASP A 345 21.37 -6.68 -6.42
C ASP A 345 22.02 -6.07 -7.68
N ASN A 346 21.73 -6.61 -8.87
CA ASN A 346 22.25 -6.16 -10.16
C ASN A 346 21.23 -5.31 -10.93
N THR A 347 20.71 -4.26 -10.29
CA THR A 347 19.78 -3.33 -10.92
C THR A 347 20.53 -2.12 -11.47
N VAL A 348 20.33 -1.80 -12.75
CA VAL A 348 20.90 -0.61 -13.38
C VAL A 348 19.82 0.46 -13.46
N VAL A 349 20.02 1.58 -12.76
CA VAL A 349 19.15 2.76 -12.87
C VAL A 349 19.82 3.81 -13.73
N THR A 350 19.18 4.14 -14.85
CA THR A 350 19.64 5.17 -15.79
C THR A 350 18.65 6.32 -15.89
N CYS A 351 19.17 7.52 -16.06
CA CYS A 351 18.36 8.70 -16.37
C CYS A 351 17.98 8.67 -17.85
N GLN A 352 16.69 8.62 -18.16
CA GLN A 352 16.18 8.45 -19.53
C GLN A 352 16.05 9.77 -20.28
N ILE A 353 15.79 10.86 -19.56
CA ILE A 353 15.66 12.22 -20.11
C ILE A 353 16.51 13.10 -19.18
N ALA A 354 17.37 13.96 -19.71
CA ALA A 354 18.13 14.91 -18.91
C ALA A 354 17.86 16.32 -19.45
N TYR A 355 17.28 17.19 -18.63
CA TYR A 355 17.19 18.62 -18.92
C TYR A 355 17.89 19.35 -17.79
N ASP A 356 18.81 20.27 -18.11
CA ASP A 356 19.58 21.11 -17.18
C ASP A 356 19.54 20.65 -15.71
N THR A 357 20.49 19.78 -15.36
CA THR A 357 20.76 19.21 -14.03
C THR A 357 19.76 18.24 -13.40
N ASP A 358 18.47 18.22 -13.77
CA ASP A 358 17.47 17.34 -13.13
C ASP A 358 16.97 16.21 -14.06
N CYS A 359 16.86 15.00 -13.51
CA CYS A 359 16.41 13.79 -14.21
C CYS A 359 14.90 13.57 -14.01
N PRO A 360 14.03 13.89 -15.00
CA PRO A 360 12.60 13.80 -14.85
C PRO A 360 12.06 12.37 -15.05
N THR A 361 12.89 11.43 -15.54
CA THR A 361 12.49 10.04 -15.76
C THR A 361 13.67 9.09 -15.61
N TYR A 362 13.47 8.06 -14.80
CA TYR A 362 14.40 6.98 -14.49
C TYR A 362 13.95 5.69 -15.17
N ARG A 363 14.91 4.99 -15.75
CA ARG A 363 14.77 3.66 -16.35
C ARG A 363 15.53 2.67 -15.47
N VAL A 364 14.82 1.68 -14.97
CA VAL A 364 15.36 0.59 -14.16
C VAL A 364 15.42 -0.65 -15.03
N GLU A 365 16.61 -1.24 -15.18
CA GLU A 365 16.83 -2.47 -15.93
C GLU A 365 17.48 -3.53 -15.04
N ILE A 366 17.02 -4.78 -15.22
CA ILE A 366 17.57 -5.96 -14.57
C ILE A 366 17.84 -6.98 -15.66
N ASP A 367 19.08 -7.43 -15.76
CA ASP A 367 19.52 -8.43 -16.74
C ASP A 367 20.14 -9.64 -16.03
N GLY A 368 19.59 -10.82 -16.29
CA GLY A 368 20.16 -12.12 -15.89
C GLY A 368 19.99 -12.53 -14.43
N GLU A 369 19.81 -11.60 -13.49
CA GLU A 369 19.57 -11.90 -12.07
C GLU A 369 18.09 -12.15 -11.81
N VAL A 370 17.74 -13.36 -11.35
CA VAL A 370 16.35 -13.79 -11.17
C VAL A 370 15.86 -13.41 -9.75
N PRO A 371 14.76 -12.65 -9.61
CA PRO A 371 14.16 -12.37 -8.32
C PRO A 371 13.78 -13.67 -7.58
N SER A 372 14.06 -13.75 -6.28
CA SER A 372 13.76 -14.94 -5.46
C SER A 372 12.26 -15.27 -5.36
N THR A 373 11.40 -14.34 -5.78
CA THR A 373 9.94 -14.54 -5.85
C THR A 373 9.51 -15.36 -7.07
N LEU A 374 10.36 -15.53 -8.07
CA LEU A 374 10.10 -16.38 -9.22
C LEU A 374 10.45 -17.85 -8.91
N PRO A 375 9.80 -18.82 -9.59
CA PRO A 375 10.12 -20.24 -9.41
C PRO A 375 11.59 -20.55 -9.70
N GLU A 376 12.11 -21.58 -9.05
CA GLU A 376 13.43 -22.11 -9.37
C GLU A 376 13.51 -22.60 -10.82
N GLY A 377 14.72 -22.52 -11.40
CA GLY A 377 14.97 -22.96 -12.77
C GLY A 377 14.46 -21.99 -13.83
N VAL A 378 14.03 -20.78 -13.47
CA VAL A 378 13.80 -19.68 -14.43
C VAL A 378 15.11 -19.27 -15.10
N GLU A 379 15.05 -19.02 -16.41
CA GLU A 379 16.18 -18.55 -17.23
C GLU A 379 15.75 -17.34 -18.07
N ASP A 380 16.72 -16.68 -18.71
CA ASP A 380 16.51 -15.54 -19.62
C ASP A 380 15.67 -14.40 -19.01
N TYR A 381 15.89 -14.14 -17.72
CA TYR A 381 15.16 -13.11 -17.01
C TYR A 381 15.64 -11.72 -17.43
N ASP A 382 14.70 -10.92 -17.91
CA ASP A 382 14.88 -9.50 -18.23
C ASP A 382 13.70 -8.71 -17.67
N ALA A 383 13.97 -7.57 -17.03
CA ALA A 383 12.92 -6.69 -16.54
C ALA A 383 13.28 -5.22 -16.69
N LEU A 384 12.25 -4.43 -16.96
CA LEU A 384 12.36 -3.00 -17.23
C LEU A 384 11.21 -2.24 -16.60
N MET A 385 11.53 -1.12 -15.96
CA MET A 385 10.55 -0.18 -15.43
C MET A 385 10.92 1.26 -15.78
N ILE A 386 9.92 2.08 -16.08
CA ILE A 386 10.08 3.53 -16.29
C ILE A 386 9.30 4.26 -15.22
N VAL A 387 9.99 5.12 -14.47
CA VAL A 387 9.47 5.88 -13.33
C VAL A 387 9.81 7.36 -13.51
N SER A 388 8.83 8.25 -13.35
CA SER A 388 9.11 9.69 -13.30
C SER A 388 9.69 10.12 -11.95
N GLU A 389 10.20 11.36 -11.88
CA GLU A 389 10.72 11.95 -10.63
C GLU A 389 9.73 11.96 -9.46
N ASP A 390 8.43 12.10 -9.75
CA ASP A 390 7.34 12.09 -8.77
C ASP A 390 6.86 10.66 -8.42
N GLY A 391 7.58 9.63 -8.84
CA GLY A 391 7.28 8.22 -8.54
C GLY A 391 6.19 7.59 -9.41
N VAL A 392 5.78 8.22 -10.51
CA VAL A 392 4.79 7.62 -11.41
C VAL A 392 5.45 6.56 -12.27
N ILE A 393 5.14 5.30 -11.97
CA ILE A 393 5.46 4.19 -12.85
C ILE A 393 4.56 4.24 -14.09
N THR A 394 5.18 4.42 -15.26
CA THR A 394 4.47 4.51 -16.54
C THR A 394 4.52 3.20 -17.32
N THR A 395 5.59 2.44 -17.16
CA THR A 395 5.86 1.20 -17.89
C THR A 395 6.49 0.20 -16.94
N MET A 396 6.03 -1.05 -17.00
CA MET A 396 6.79 -2.21 -16.52
C MET A 396 6.77 -3.31 -17.58
N ARG A 397 7.89 -3.99 -17.75
CA ARG A 397 8.06 -5.18 -18.57
C ARG A 397 8.85 -6.20 -17.77
N ALA A 398 8.49 -7.47 -17.92
CA ALA A 398 9.33 -8.58 -17.48
C ALA A 398 9.14 -9.73 -18.46
N SER A 399 10.21 -10.45 -18.78
CA SER A 399 10.19 -11.67 -19.56
C SER A 399 11.16 -12.68 -18.99
N TYR A 400 10.83 -13.96 -19.12
CA TYR A 400 11.67 -15.07 -18.71
C TYR A 400 11.17 -16.38 -19.31
N THR A 401 11.94 -17.44 -19.17
CA THR A 401 11.56 -18.79 -19.59
C THR A 401 11.45 -19.73 -18.39
N LEU A 402 10.35 -20.49 -18.33
CA LEU A 402 10.15 -21.57 -17.36
C LEU A 402 10.75 -22.88 -17.89
N PRO A 403 11.10 -23.83 -17.01
CA PRO A 403 11.42 -25.19 -17.44
C PRO A 403 10.31 -25.79 -18.31
N ASP A 404 10.68 -26.67 -19.23
CA ASP A 404 9.72 -27.46 -20.02
C ASP A 404 8.79 -28.25 -19.08
N THR A 405 7.48 -27.99 -19.15
CA THR A 405 6.47 -28.71 -18.37
C THR A 405 5.53 -29.57 -19.21
N ASP A 406 5.51 -29.42 -20.54
CA ASP A 406 4.63 -30.15 -21.44
C ASP A 406 5.34 -31.28 -22.22
N GLY A 407 6.67 -31.36 -22.12
CA GLY A 407 7.52 -32.42 -22.63
C GLY A 407 7.87 -32.27 -24.11
N ASP A 408 7.73 -31.09 -24.69
CA ASP A 408 8.11 -30.80 -26.08
C ASP A 408 9.63 -30.56 -26.26
N GLY A 409 10.37 -30.45 -25.14
CA GLY A 409 11.80 -30.19 -25.12
C GLY A 409 12.16 -28.70 -25.20
N GLU A 410 11.19 -27.80 -25.22
CA GLU A 410 11.36 -26.35 -25.27
C GLU A 410 10.98 -25.70 -23.92
N ARG A 411 11.71 -24.64 -23.56
CA ARG A 411 11.40 -23.86 -22.36
C ARG A 411 10.20 -22.96 -22.62
N GLU A 412 9.34 -22.78 -21.62
CA GLU A 412 8.07 -22.09 -21.82
C GLU A 412 8.21 -20.57 -21.60
N PRO A 413 7.95 -19.71 -22.60
CA PRO A 413 8.16 -18.28 -22.46
C PRO A 413 7.05 -17.61 -21.63
N VAL A 414 7.46 -16.66 -20.79
CA VAL A 414 6.59 -15.79 -20.02
C VAL A 414 6.87 -14.34 -20.38
N SER A 415 5.81 -13.54 -20.52
CA SER A 415 5.94 -12.08 -20.60
C SER A 415 4.86 -11.36 -19.80
N PHE A 416 5.27 -10.28 -19.15
CA PHE A 416 4.45 -9.33 -18.43
C PHE A 416 4.64 -7.94 -19.02
N ALA A 417 3.54 -7.21 -19.19
CA ALA A 417 3.55 -5.83 -19.61
C ALA A 417 2.49 -5.02 -18.86
N LEU A 418 2.88 -3.92 -18.25
CA LEU A 418 2.01 -2.90 -17.68
C LEU A 418 2.31 -1.54 -18.30
N ASP A 419 1.28 -0.83 -18.72
CA ASP A 419 1.35 0.49 -19.34
C ASP A 419 0.34 1.44 -18.70
N TYR A 420 0.78 2.64 -18.34
CA TYR A 420 -0.07 3.76 -17.94
C TYR A 420 -0.05 4.86 -19.00
N ARG A 421 -1.21 5.47 -19.22
CA ARG A 421 -1.37 6.68 -20.03
C ARG A 421 -2.27 7.65 -19.32
N PHE A 422 -1.85 8.91 -19.26
CA PHE A 422 -2.62 9.99 -18.65
C PHE A 422 -3.25 10.82 -19.77
N GLU A 423 -4.40 10.36 -20.24
CA GLU A 423 -5.14 10.98 -21.34
C GLU A 423 -6.47 11.52 -20.79
N PRO A 424 -7.03 12.60 -21.38
CA PRO A 424 -8.39 13.01 -21.08
C PRO A 424 -9.35 11.84 -21.35
N VAL A 425 -10.10 11.47 -20.32
CA VAL A 425 -11.18 10.49 -20.41
C VAL A 425 -12.49 11.26 -20.28
N GLU A 426 -13.45 11.01 -21.16
CA GLU A 426 -14.76 11.64 -21.05
C GLU A 426 -15.50 11.14 -19.80
N PRO A 427 -16.19 12.02 -19.05
CA PRO A 427 -16.96 11.66 -17.86
C PRO A 427 -18.18 10.81 -18.24
N PRO A 428 -18.27 9.53 -17.82
CA PRO A 428 -19.46 8.75 -18.09
C PRO A 428 -20.34 8.73 -16.84
N THR A 429 -21.53 9.35 -16.89
CA THR A 429 -22.62 8.91 -16.02
C THR A 429 -23.04 7.52 -16.50
N PRO A 430 -22.91 6.45 -15.71
CA PRO A 430 -23.14 5.11 -16.21
C PRO A 430 -24.64 4.84 -16.41
N ALA A 431 -25.03 4.31 -17.57
CA ALA A 431 -26.42 3.96 -17.86
C ALA A 431 -27.03 2.92 -16.89
N TRP A 432 -26.19 2.17 -16.18
CA TRP A 432 -26.60 1.17 -15.20
C TRP A 432 -26.79 1.72 -13.79
N LEU A 433 -26.52 3.02 -13.56
CA LEU A 433 -26.53 3.60 -12.22
C LEU A 433 -27.92 3.53 -11.55
N ASP A 434 -28.99 3.80 -12.30
CA ASP A 434 -30.35 3.76 -11.76
C ASP A 434 -30.76 2.35 -11.35
N GLU A 435 -30.37 1.34 -12.13
CA GLU A 435 -30.57 -0.07 -11.83
C GLU A 435 -29.79 -0.47 -10.57
N ALA A 436 -28.51 -0.08 -10.47
CA ALA A 436 -27.69 -0.32 -9.28
C ALA A 436 -28.29 0.31 -8.03
N LYS A 437 -28.79 1.55 -8.13
CA LYS A 437 -29.47 2.25 -7.02
C LYS A 437 -30.71 1.50 -6.57
N ASN A 438 -31.51 0.98 -7.50
CA ASN A 438 -32.72 0.23 -7.19
C ASN A 438 -32.42 -1.15 -6.59
N GLU A 439 -31.47 -1.91 -7.13
CA GLU A 439 -31.12 -3.24 -6.62
C GLU A 439 -30.36 -3.24 -5.29
N THR A 440 -29.79 -2.09 -4.91
CA THR A 440 -29.07 -1.91 -3.65
C THR A 440 -29.78 -0.95 -2.68
N ALA A 441 -31.06 -0.69 -2.94
CA ALA A 441 -31.93 0.05 -2.04
C ALA A 441 -32.46 -0.91 -0.95
N ASP A 442 -31.69 -1.04 0.13
CA ASP A 442 -32.15 -1.65 1.39
C ASP A 442 -32.60 -0.58 2.39
#